data_AF-A0AAV9G792-F1
#
_entry.id   AF-A0AAV9G792-F1
#
_cell.length_a   1.000
_cell.length_b   1.000
_cell.length_c   1.000
_cell.angle_alpha   90.00
_cell.angle_beta   90.00
_cell.angle_gamma   90.00
#
_symmetry.space_group_name_H-M   'P 1'
#
loop_
_entity.id
_entity.type
_entity.pdbx_description
1 polymer ?
#
loop_
_entity_poly.entity_id
_entity_poly.type
_entity_poly.pdbx_seq_one_letter_code
_entity_poly.pdbx_strand_id
1 'polypeptide(L)'
;MKPTIALLSLLVAPSRAGINWDVYDYGVVKSFKWIRSFPDDGSDPGGFHVHCKASGSFKAKMYRLSDLPADPPQGLAPWHDGIEDFLGHLDYMGSWDGVDHKGQDREIVVMEWVDVPEPVRDWIEDQQRDEREENKKKWYFGVFEKPKKEGEKIHATVKPRPTGMPEAGQEQVPVVADKDKIVVFPGAAAYEILPLWVSKGSSCERALSNLTKYKPQAEDDAILAWVMDHNKPDRDLGKRDMRFRIEALSVTETEEGKKTRLMWEKLHRTVRRNERKIQKEERMKVREELKSGRVRDEL
;
A
#
# COMPACT_ATOMS: atom_id res chain seq x y z
N MET A 1 21.67 4.83 54.02
CA MET A 1 21.05 5.21 52.73
C MET A 1 21.21 4.03 51.79
N LYS A 2 20.12 3.35 51.42
CA LYS A 2 20.13 2.20 50.50
C LYS A 2 19.62 2.69 49.13
N PRO A 3 20.30 2.40 48.00
CA PRO A 3 19.80 2.80 46.70
C PRO A 3 18.76 1.77 46.23
N THR A 4 17.55 2.24 45.94
CA THR A 4 16.49 1.45 45.32
C THR A 4 16.73 1.44 43.82
N ILE A 5 17.09 0.29 43.27
CA ILE A 5 17.21 0.08 41.82
C ILE A 5 15.79 -0.13 41.28
N ALA A 6 15.29 0.83 40.52
CA ALA A 6 14.04 0.69 39.78
C ALA A 6 14.30 -0.12 38.50
N LEU A 7 13.83 -1.37 38.47
CA LEU A 7 13.76 -2.17 37.25
C LEU A 7 12.66 -1.60 36.36
N LEU A 8 13.05 -0.83 35.34
CA LEU A 8 12.15 -0.44 34.26
C LEU A 8 11.86 -1.68 33.40
N SER A 9 10.69 -2.28 33.60
CA SER A 9 10.22 -3.39 32.78
C SER A 9 9.74 -2.86 31.43
N LEU A 10 10.61 -2.94 30.41
CA LEU A 10 10.24 -2.74 29.01
C LEU A 10 9.32 -3.90 28.59
N LEU A 11 8.01 -3.68 28.66
CA LEU A 11 7.02 -4.54 28.01
C LEU A 11 7.15 -4.33 26.49
N VAL A 12 7.97 -5.14 25.84
CA VAL A 12 7.89 -5.35 24.40
C VAL A 12 6.62 -6.16 24.16
N ALA A 13 5.56 -5.51 23.67
CA ALA A 13 4.38 -6.22 23.21
C ALA A 13 4.78 -7.10 22.03
N PRO A 14 4.55 -8.42 22.05
CA PRO A 14 4.78 -9.25 20.89
C PRO A 14 3.83 -8.81 19.78
N SER A 15 4.38 -8.44 18.63
CA SER A 15 3.64 -8.30 17.38
C SER A 15 3.01 -9.65 17.06
N ARG A 16 1.72 -9.81 17.39
CA ARG A 16 0.93 -10.93 16.88
C ARG A 16 0.76 -10.68 15.38
N ALA A 17 1.59 -11.34 14.57
CA ALA A 17 1.25 -11.64 13.19
C ALA A 17 0.02 -12.56 13.18
N GLY A 18 -1.14 -12.01 13.48
CA GLY A 18 -2.41 -12.68 13.30
C GLY A 18 -2.61 -12.89 11.80
N ILE A 19 -2.99 -14.11 11.41
CA ILE A 19 -3.46 -14.36 10.05
C ILE A 19 -4.62 -13.40 9.79
N ASN A 20 -4.48 -12.50 8.82
CA ASN A 20 -5.58 -11.65 8.40
C ASN A 20 -6.58 -12.52 7.61
N TRP A 21 -7.63 -12.97 8.28
CA TRP A 21 -8.67 -13.83 7.70
C TRP A 21 -9.38 -13.17 6.51
N ASP A 22 -9.44 -11.83 6.47
CA ASP A 22 -10.05 -11.08 5.37
C ASP A 22 -9.44 -11.43 4.00
N VAL A 23 -8.15 -11.81 3.97
CA VAL A 23 -7.45 -12.24 2.75
C VAL A 23 -8.07 -13.50 2.16
N TYR A 24 -8.55 -14.42 3.00
CA TYR A 24 -9.18 -15.66 2.57
C TYR A 24 -10.65 -15.45 2.20
N ASP A 25 -11.36 -14.62 2.95
CA ASP A 25 -12.80 -14.41 2.78
C ASP A 25 -13.13 -13.56 1.54
N TYR A 26 -12.34 -12.50 1.31
CA TYR A 26 -12.61 -11.51 0.26
C TYR A 26 -11.66 -11.60 -0.93
N GLY A 27 -10.45 -12.12 -0.70
CA GLY A 27 -9.39 -12.19 -1.70
C GLY A 27 -8.62 -10.88 -1.87
N VAL A 28 -7.45 -10.99 -2.51
CA VAL A 28 -6.56 -9.86 -2.82
C VAL A 28 -6.81 -9.36 -4.23
N VAL A 29 -6.81 -8.04 -4.43
CA VAL A 29 -6.96 -7.47 -5.78
C VAL A 29 -5.78 -7.85 -6.66
N LYS A 30 -6.04 -8.05 -7.96
CA LYS A 30 -5.02 -8.50 -8.92
C LYS A 30 -3.87 -7.51 -9.12
N SER A 31 -4.12 -6.22 -8.89
CA SER A 31 -3.13 -5.15 -9.00
C SER A 31 -2.16 -5.09 -7.81
N PHE A 32 -2.49 -5.73 -6.69
CA PHE A 32 -1.66 -5.72 -5.49
C PHE A 32 -0.46 -6.66 -5.65
N LYS A 33 0.73 -6.07 -5.73
CA LYS A 33 1.99 -6.77 -6.04
C LYS A 33 3.02 -6.73 -4.91
N TRP A 34 2.75 -5.99 -3.83
CA TRP A 34 3.68 -5.80 -2.73
C TRP A 34 3.48 -6.88 -1.68
N ILE A 35 4.32 -7.89 -1.77
CA ILE A 35 4.38 -8.97 -0.79
C ILE A 35 5.77 -8.90 -0.17
N ARG A 36 5.82 -8.84 1.16
CA ARG A 36 7.10 -8.87 1.87
C ARG A 36 7.65 -10.28 1.82
N SER A 37 8.75 -10.46 1.09
CA SER A 37 9.40 -11.76 0.89
C SER A 37 10.29 -12.21 2.06
N PHE A 38 10.40 -11.40 3.11
CA PHE A 38 11.33 -11.61 4.23
C PHE A 38 10.56 -11.79 5.54
N PRO A 39 11.08 -12.62 6.47
CA PRO A 39 10.49 -12.79 7.79
C PRO A 39 10.47 -11.48 8.58
N ASP A 40 9.48 -11.35 9.48
CA ASP A 40 9.34 -10.18 10.36
C ASP A 40 10.11 -10.36 11.68
N ASP A 41 11.32 -10.91 11.60
CA ASP A 41 12.21 -11.13 12.77
C ASP A 41 13.16 -9.94 13.02
N GLY A 42 13.03 -8.88 12.21
CA GLY A 42 13.90 -7.70 12.26
C GLY A 42 15.30 -7.94 11.69
N SER A 43 15.57 -9.11 11.11
CA SER A 43 16.81 -9.37 10.38
C SER A 43 16.82 -8.65 9.03
N ASP A 44 18.03 -8.36 8.56
CA ASP A 44 18.21 -7.83 7.21
C ASP A 44 17.72 -8.84 6.16
N PRO A 45 17.18 -8.36 5.02
CA PRO A 45 16.73 -9.22 3.94
C PRO A 45 17.83 -10.19 3.50
N GLY A 46 17.65 -11.47 3.82
CA GLY A 46 18.63 -12.52 3.52
C GLY A 46 19.02 -12.53 2.04
N GLY A 47 20.33 -12.58 1.76
CA GLY A 47 20.87 -12.52 0.41
C GLY A 47 21.04 -11.11 -0.16
N PHE A 48 20.71 -10.06 0.59
CA PHE A 48 20.90 -8.67 0.17
C PHE A 48 21.76 -7.89 1.17
N HIS A 49 22.59 -6.99 0.64
CA HIS A 49 23.31 -6.00 1.44
C HIS A 49 22.43 -4.75 1.55
N VAL A 50 22.09 -4.35 2.78
CA VAL A 50 21.36 -3.12 3.06
C VAL A 50 22.33 -1.95 3.14
N HIS A 51 22.26 -1.01 2.20
CA HIS A 51 23.08 0.21 2.23
C HIS A 51 22.59 1.18 3.28
N CYS A 52 21.27 1.31 3.38
CA CYS A 52 20.66 2.23 4.30
C CYS A 52 19.20 1.82 4.56
N LYS A 53 18.69 2.24 5.73
CA LYS A 53 17.37 1.92 6.25
C LYS A 53 16.72 3.17 6.84
N ALA A 54 15.46 3.40 6.50
CA ALA A 54 14.63 4.47 7.05
C ALA A 54 13.28 3.91 7.50
N SER A 55 12.74 4.42 8.60
CA SER A 55 11.40 4.05 9.06
C SER A 55 10.68 5.26 9.65
N GLY A 56 9.36 5.25 9.57
CA GLY A 56 8.51 6.33 10.05
C GLY A 56 7.13 5.80 10.44
N SER A 57 6.52 6.43 11.45
CA SER A 57 5.18 6.10 11.91
C SER A 57 4.27 7.28 11.69
N PHE A 58 3.09 7.02 11.13
CA PHE A 58 2.15 8.05 10.71
C PHE A 58 0.80 7.82 11.37
N LYS A 59 0.09 8.91 11.66
CA LYS A 59 -1.26 8.90 12.22
C LYS A 59 -2.24 9.20 11.11
N ALA A 60 -3.32 8.45 11.08
CA ALA A 60 -4.39 8.61 10.11
C ALA A 60 -5.72 8.27 10.76
N LYS A 61 -6.79 8.40 9.99
CA LYS A 61 -8.09 7.83 10.30
C LYS A 61 -8.49 6.88 9.19
N MET A 62 -9.19 5.81 9.53
CA MET A 62 -9.69 4.85 8.56
C MET A 62 -11.21 4.78 8.64
N TYR A 63 -11.85 4.92 7.47
CA TYR A 63 -13.28 4.89 7.29
C TYR A 63 -13.65 3.82 6.26
N ARG A 64 -14.91 3.40 6.26
CA ARG A 64 -15.51 2.62 5.18
C ARG A 64 -16.32 3.54 4.28
N LEU A 65 -16.58 3.12 3.05
CA LEU A 65 -17.51 3.86 2.17
C LEU A 65 -18.91 4.00 2.80
N SER A 66 -19.37 3.00 3.57
CA SER A 66 -20.60 3.06 4.37
C SER A 66 -20.61 4.16 5.43
N ASP A 67 -19.45 4.65 5.88
CA ASP A 67 -19.37 5.74 6.86
C ASP A 67 -19.53 7.12 6.20
N LEU A 68 -19.38 7.24 4.88
CA LEU A 68 -19.36 8.55 4.20
C LEU A 68 -20.61 9.40 4.48
N PRO A 69 -21.84 8.86 4.52
CA PRO A 69 -23.03 9.67 4.75
C PRO A 69 -23.16 10.22 6.18
N ALA A 70 -22.40 9.68 7.14
CA ALA A 70 -22.49 10.07 8.55
C ALA A 70 -21.67 11.34 8.84
N ASP A 71 -22.11 12.11 9.82
CA ASP A 71 -21.41 13.33 10.23
C ASP A 71 -20.06 13.02 10.92
N PRO A 72 -19.06 13.91 10.77
CA PRO A 72 -17.83 13.83 11.55
C PRO A 72 -18.13 13.85 13.07
N PRO A 73 -17.40 13.08 13.90
CA PRO A 73 -16.18 12.35 13.58
C PRO A 73 -16.40 10.91 13.07
N GLN A 74 -17.64 10.40 13.08
CA GLN A 74 -17.94 9.01 12.75
C GLN A 74 -17.94 8.73 11.25
N GLY A 75 -18.26 9.75 10.45
CA GLY A 75 -18.22 9.71 9.00
C GLY A 75 -17.58 10.93 8.37
N LEU A 76 -17.84 11.12 7.08
CA LEU A 76 -17.22 12.14 6.23
C LEU A 76 -18.27 12.89 5.39
N ALA A 77 -19.47 13.12 5.93
CA ALA A 77 -20.59 13.74 5.21
C ALA A 77 -20.23 15.00 4.40
N PRO A 78 -19.39 15.95 4.90
CA PRO A 78 -19.00 17.12 4.11
C PRO A 78 -18.25 16.80 2.81
N TRP A 79 -17.54 15.67 2.76
CA TRP A 79 -16.74 15.23 1.61
C TRP A 79 -17.39 14.09 0.83
N HIS A 80 -18.57 13.61 1.25
CA HIS A 80 -19.25 12.45 0.68
C HIS A 80 -19.26 12.48 -0.85
N ASP A 81 -19.87 13.53 -1.42
CA ASP A 81 -20.09 13.64 -2.87
C ASP A 81 -18.76 13.71 -3.63
N GLY A 82 -17.78 14.45 -3.11
CA GLY A 82 -16.45 14.57 -3.73
C GLY A 82 -15.62 13.29 -3.64
N ILE A 83 -15.74 12.51 -2.55
CA ILE A 83 -15.05 11.22 -2.40
C ILE A 83 -15.67 10.17 -3.32
N GLU A 84 -17.00 10.11 -3.41
CA GLU A 84 -17.69 9.16 -4.31
C GLU A 84 -17.37 9.44 -5.78
N ASP A 85 -17.40 10.72 -6.20
CA ASP A 85 -17.03 11.11 -7.57
C ASP A 85 -15.57 10.75 -7.87
N PHE A 86 -14.66 11.10 -6.96
CA PHE A 86 -13.23 10.81 -7.13
C PHE A 86 -12.94 9.30 -7.23
N LEU A 87 -13.51 8.49 -6.32
CA LEU A 87 -13.27 7.05 -6.30
C LEU A 87 -14.07 6.29 -7.36
N GLY A 88 -15.22 6.81 -7.81
CA GLY A 88 -16.10 6.18 -8.79
C GLY A 88 -15.42 5.98 -10.16
N HIS A 89 -14.38 6.73 -10.45
CA HIS A 89 -13.59 6.63 -11.68
C HIS A 89 -12.35 5.73 -11.57
N LEU A 90 -12.07 5.17 -10.39
CA LEU A 90 -10.83 4.46 -10.08
C LEU A 90 -11.09 2.99 -9.73
N ASP A 91 -10.18 2.12 -10.19
CA ASP A 91 -10.18 0.72 -9.77
C ASP A 91 -9.64 0.61 -8.34
N TYR A 92 -10.45 0.11 -7.40
CA TYR A 92 -10.03 0.03 -6.01
C TYR A 92 -8.75 -0.82 -5.85
N MET A 93 -7.68 -0.20 -5.31
CA MET A 93 -6.38 -0.86 -5.13
C MET A 93 -6.32 -1.84 -3.95
N GLY A 94 -7.37 -1.91 -3.14
CA GLY A 94 -7.40 -2.71 -1.92
C GLY A 94 -7.09 -1.92 -0.66
N SER A 95 -7.35 -2.56 0.48
CA SER A 95 -6.91 -2.13 1.80
C SER A 95 -5.38 -2.29 1.96
N TRP A 96 -4.84 -2.13 3.17
CA TRP A 96 -3.40 -2.25 3.43
C TRP A 96 -2.80 -3.60 3.00
N ASP A 97 -3.58 -4.68 3.10
CA ASP A 97 -3.17 -6.02 2.66
C ASP A 97 -3.62 -6.33 1.21
N GLY A 98 -4.08 -5.32 0.47
CA GLY A 98 -4.60 -5.47 -0.89
C GLY A 98 -5.97 -6.15 -0.97
N VAL A 99 -6.71 -6.26 0.14
CA VAL A 99 -8.02 -6.91 0.19
C VAL A 99 -9.10 -5.99 -0.38
N ASP A 100 -10.03 -6.53 -1.19
CA ASP A 100 -11.25 -5.83 -1.61
C ASP A 100 -12.46 -6.37 -0.87
N HIS A 101 -12.87 -5.67 0.20
CA HIS A 101 -14.10 -5.98 0.94
C HIS A 101 -15.39 -5.75 0.13
N LYS A 102 -15.28 -5.13 -1.06
CA LYS A 102 -16.35 -4.81 -2.03
C LYS A 102 -17.40 -3.84 -1.50
N GLY A 103 -18.03 -3.13 -2.45
CA GLY A 103 -19.15 -2.23 -2.18
C GLY A 103 -18.86 -1.23 -1.07
N GLN A 104 -19.77 -1.15 -0.11
CA GLN A 104 -19.76 -0.19 0.98
C GLN A 104 -18.81 -0.54 2.14
N ASP A 105 -18.20 -1.73 2.11
CA ASP A 105 -17.21 -2.15 3.12
C ASP A 105 -15.76 -1.82 2.73
N ARG A 106 -15.54 -1.26 1.54
CA ARG A 106 -14.22 -0.80 1.11
C ARG A 106 -13.68 0.27 2.06
N GLU A 107 -12.42 0.10 2.44
CA GLU A 107 -11.73 0.96 3.39
C GLU A 107 -10.99 2.09 2.68
N ILE A 108 -11.08 3.29 3.26
CA ILE A 108 -10.35 4.48 2.85
C ILE A 108 -9.62 5.06 4.04
N VAL A 109 -8.46 5.64 3.77
CA VAL A 109 -7.59 6.29 4.75
C VAL A 109 -7.68 7.79 4.55
N VAL A 110 -7.86 8.52 5.64
CA VAL A 110 -7.91 9.97 5.68
C VAL A 110 -6.77 10.48 6.55
N MET A 111 -6.01 11.44 6.02
CA MET A 111 -4.95 12.11 6.75
C MET A 111 -5.07 13.63 6.63
N GLU A 112 -4.64 14.31 7.69
CA GLU A 112 -4.41 15.74 7.65
C GLU A 112 -3.27 16.02 6.68
N TRP A 113 -3.45 16.96 5.74
CA TRP A 113 -2.44 17.23 4.72
C TRP A 113 -1.10 17.70 5.33
N VAL A 114 -1.16 18.37 6.48
CA VAL A 114 0.03 18.79 7.24
C VAL A 114 0.85 17.61 7.78
N ASP A 115 0.20 16.48 8.08
CA ASP A 115 0.84 15.28 8.63
C ASP A 115 1.44 14.39 7.53
N VAL A 116 1.12 14.67 6.26
CA VAL A 116 1.73 14.00 5.11
C VAL A 116 3.14 14.52 4.88
N PRO A 117 4.16 13.66 4.70
CA PRO A 117 5.52 14.10 4.40
C PRO A 117 5.61 14.97 3.13
N GLU A 118 6.46 15.98 3.15
CA GLU A 118 6.63 16.90 2.01
C GLU A 118 6.95 16.22 0.67
N PRO A 119 7.86 15.21 0.60
CA PRO A 119 8.10 14.52 -0.68
C PRO A 119 6.86 13.82 -1.24
N VAL A 120 5.97 13.36 -0.36
CA VAL A 120 4.69 12.74 -0.76
C VAL A 120 3.74 13.82 -1.27
N ARG A 121 3.64 14.95 -0.58
CA ARG A 121 2.81 16.09 -1.02
C ARG A 121 3.23 16.59 -2.40
N ASP A 122 4.52 16.81 -2.60
CA ASP A 122 5.07 17.30 -3.86
C ASP A 122 4.80 16.30 -4.99
N TRP A 123 4.99 15.00 -4.73
CA TRP A 123 4.67 13.95 -5.69
C TRP A 123 3.18 13.92 -6.05
N ILE A 124 2.28 14.04 -5.06
CA ILE A 124 0.82 14.06 -5.29
C ILE A 124 0.45 15.27 -6.15
N GLU A 125 0.98 16.46 -5.83
CA GLU A 125 0.71 17.66 -6.62
C GLU A 125 1.26 17.54 -8.05
N ASP A 126 2.44 16.93 -8.24
CA ASP A 126 3.02 16.67 -9.56
C ASP A 126 2.19 15.68 -10.38
N GLN A 127 1.67 14.62 -9.74
CA GLN A 127 0.75 13.71 -10.43
C GLN A 127 -0.56 14.42 -10.78
N GLN A 128 -1.08 15.29 -9.91
CA GLN A 128 -2.32 16.00 -10.20
C GLN A 128 -2.16 17.03 -11.34
N ARG A 129 -0.95 17.58 -11.53
CA ARG A 129 -0.61 18.46 -12.66
C ARG A 129 -0.59 17.73 -14.00
N ASP A 130 -0.35 16.42 -14.01
CA ASP A 130 -0.33 15.61 -15.22
C ASP A 130 -1.75 15.18 -15.63
N GLU A 131 -2.36 15.97 -16.52
CA GLU A 131 -3.72 15.77 -17.01
C GLU A 131 -3.89 14.63 -18.04
N ARG A 132 -2.83 13.86 -18.34
CA ARG A 132 -2.93 12.72 -19.25
C ARG A 132 -3.92 11.69 -18.71
N GLU A 133 -4.81 11.18 -19.57
CA GLU A 133 -5.82 10.17 -19.19
C GLU A 133 -5.22 8.91 -18.57
N GLU A 134 -4.01 8.54 -19.00
CA GLU A 134 -3.25 7.42 -18.44
C GLU A 134 -2.86 7.64 -16.98
N ASN A 135 -2.65 8.90 -16.59
CA ASN A 135 -2.26 9.26 -15.23
C ASN A 135 -3.49 9.41 -14.32
N LYS A 136 -4.59 9.98 -14.83
CA LYS A 136 -5.87 10.11 -14.10
C LYS A 136 -6.38 8.78 -13.52
N LYS A 137 -6.13 7.66 -14.19
CA LYS A 137 -6.53 6.31 -13.74
C LYS A 137 -5.50 5.64 -12.82
N LYS A 138 -4.34 6.25 -12.58
CA LYS A 138 -3.21 5.65 -11.87
C LYS A 138 -2.93 6.25 -10.51
N TRP A 139 -3.38 7.49 -10.25
CA TRP A 139 -3.19 8.10 -8.94
C TRP A 139 -4.48 8.00 -8.10
N TYR A 140 -4.31 7.74 -6.80
CA TYR A 140 -5.41 7.34 -5.90
C TYR A 140 -5.49 8.22 -4.63
N PHE A 141 -4.92 9.42 -4.69
CA PHE A 141 -4.77 10.35 -3.56
C PHE A 141 -5.61 11.62 -3.71
N GLY A 142 -6.89 11.55 -3.37
CA GLY A 142 -7.80 12.70 -3.45
C GLY A 142 -7.47 13.76 -2.39
N VAL A 143 -7.09 14.96 -2.80
CA VAL A 143 -6.86 16.10 -1.88
C VAL A 143 -8.10 16.97 -1.85
N PHE A 144 -8.68 17.18 -0.66
CA PHE A 144 -9.91 17.94 -0.48
C PHE A 144 -9.71 19.10 0.49
N GLU A 145 -10.43 20.21 0.27
CA GLU A 145 -10.48 21.33 1.22
C GLU A 145 -11.40 20.97 2.39
N LYS A 146 -11.12 21.50 3.57
CA LYS A 146 -11.99 21.36 4.74
C LYS A 146 -13.18 22.32 4.63
N PRO A 147 -14.40 21.90 5.04
CA PRO A 147 -15.54 22.81 5.09
C PRO A 147 -15.23 23.96 6.04
N LYS A 148 -15.40 25.21 5.57
CA LYS A 148 -15.22 26.43 6.37
C LYS A 148 -16.47 26.76 7.16
N LYS A 149 -17.64 26.34 6.66
CA LYS A 149 -18.94 26.51 7.32
C LYS A 149 -19.56 25.16 7.64
N GLU A 150 -20.32 25.12 8.73
CA GLU A 150 -21.13 23.95 9.06
C GLU A 150 -22.17 23.70 7.96
N GLY A 151 -22.24 22.45 7.48
CA GLY A 151 -23.10 22.06 6.37
C GLY A 151 -22.56 22.36 4.96
N GLU A 152 -21.35 22.92 4.84
CA GLU A 152 -20.68 23.07 3.54
C GLU A 152 -20.30 21.70 2.97
N LYS A 153 -20.65 21.48 1.70
CA LYS A 153 -20.31 20.27 0.96
C LYS A 153 -19.17 20.53 -0.01
N ILE A 154 -18.24 19.59 -0.05
CA ILE A 154 -17.05 19.62 -0.90
C ILE A 154 -17.24 18.59 -2.01
N HIS A 155 -17.32 19.07 -3.24
CA HIS A 155 -17.67 18.26 -4.40
C HIS A 155 -16.47 17.85 -5.26
N ALA A 156 -15.29 18.45 -5.06
CA ALA A 156 -14.15 18.24 -5.94
C ALA A 156 -12.81 18.31 -5.19
N THR A 157 -11.77 17.76 -5.82
CA THR A 157 -10.40 17.84 -5.32
C THR A 157 -9.81 19.24 -5.53
N VAL A 158 -8.92 19.65 -4.63
CA VAL A 158 -8.21 20.93 -4.67
C VAL A 158 -7.20 20.89 -5.80
N LYS A 159 -7.17 21.91 -6.66
CA LYS A 159 -6.17 22.03 -7.73
C LYS A 159 -4.75 22.21 -7.16
N PRO A 160 -3.72 21.66 -7.83
CA PRO A 160 -2.34 21.73 -7.35
C PRO A 160 -1.83 23.18 -7.34
N ARG A 161 -0.82 23.46 -6.51
CA ARG A 161 -0.23 24.81 -6.43
C ARG A 161 0.42 25.20 -7.77
N PRO A 162 0.29 26.47 -8.21
CA PRO A 162 1.03 26.96 -9.38
C PRO A 162 2.53 26.93 -9.11
N THR A 163 3.31 26.35 -10.03
CA THR A 163 4.79 26.29 -9.96
C THR A 163 5.49 27.47 -10.64
N GLY A 164 4.73 28.40 -11.24
CA GLY A 164 5.24 29.59 -11.93
C GLY A 164 4.45 30.86 -11.58
N MET A 165 4.99 32.02 -11.98
CA MET A 165 4.21 33.27 -11.95
C MET A 165 2.99 33.11 -12.87
N PRO A 166 1.79 33.56 -12.45
CA PRO A 166 0.61 33.48 -13.30
C PRO A 166 0.89 34.25 -14.59
N GLU A 167 0.75 33.59 -15.74
CA GLU A 167 0.75 34.27 -17.03
C GLU A 167 -0.42 35.28 -17.04
N ALA A 168 -0.18 36.46 -17.60
CA ALA A 168 -1.17 37.53 -17.65
C ALA A 168 -2.44 37.04 -18.39
N GLY A 169 -3.50 36.77 -17.62
CA GLY A 169 -4.79 36.27 -18.14
C GLY A 169 -5.25 34.93 -17.57
N GLN A 170 -4.43 34.23 -16.78
CA GLN A 170 -4.88 33.03 -16.06
C GLN A 170 -5.62 33.40 -14.78
N GLU A 171 -6.80 32.79 -14.59
CA GLU A 171 -7.62 32.91 -13.39
C GLU A 171 -6.81 32.45 -12.18
N GLN A 172 -6.67 33.31 -11.18
CA GLN A 172 -5.92 32.98 -9.97
C GLN A 172 -6.64 31.85 -9.25
N VAL A 173 -6.11 30.63 -9.34
CA VAL A 173 -6.61 29.50 -8.55
C VAL A 173 -6.42 29.87 -7.07
N PRO A 174 -7.51 29.94 -6.28
CA PRO A 174 -7.40 30.32 -4.87
C PRO A 174 -6.50 29.31 -4.16
N VAL A 175 -5.38 29.80 -3.61
CA VAL A 175 -4.42 28.96 -2.91
C VAL A 175 -5.00 28.58 -1.55
N VAL A 176 -5.51 27.35 -1.44
CA VAL A 176 -5.96 26.78 -0.17
C VAL A 176 -4.73 26.50 0.69
N ALA A 177 -4.75 26.92 1.95
CA ALA A 177 -3.65 26.68 2.88
C ALA A 177 -3.55 25.18 3.24
N ASP A 178 -2.33 24.70 3.47
CA ASP A 178 -2.10 23.27 3.71
C ASP A 178 -2.80 22.73 4.97
N LYS A 179 -3.01 23.57 5.98
CA LYS A 179 -3.79 23.25 7.19
C LYS A 179 -5.28 23.03 6.94
N ASP A 180 -5.79 23.54 5.82
CA ASP A 180 -7.21 23.51 5.46
C ASP A 180 -7.48 22.40 4.43
N LYS A 181 -6.56 21.43 4.30
CA LYS A 181 -6.68 20.29 3.39
C LYS A 181 -6.64 18.96 4.13
N ILE A 182 -7.30 17.97 3.55
CA ILE A 182 -7.15 16.56 3.89
C ILE A 182 -6.77 15.78 2.64
N VAL A 183 -6.16 14.62 2.82
CA VAL A 183 -5.96 13.65 1.74
C VAL A 183 -6.71 12.37 2.06
N VAL A 184 -7.33 11.79 1.02
CA VAL A 184 -8.09 10.56 1.07
C VAL A 184 -7.50 9.57 0.06
N PHE A 185 -7.21 8.35 0.49
CA PHE A 185 -6.63 7.32 -0.37
C PHE A 185 -6.95 5.90 0.12
N PRO A 186 -7.05 4.89 -0.76
CA PRO A 186 -7.06 3.48 -0.37
C PRO A 186 -5.73 3.09 0.30
N GLY A 187 -5.74 2.22 1.31
CA GLY A 187 -4.50 1.82 2.01
C GLY A 187 -3.41 1.28 1.05
N ALA A 188 -3.81 0.45 0.08
CA ALA A 188 -2.88 -0.07 -0.93
C ALA A 188 -2.25 1.02 -1.82
N ALA A 189 -2.88 2.18 -2.00
CA ALA A 189 -2.32 3.26 -2.83
C ALA A 189 -1.01 3.81 -2.28
N ALA A 190 -0.82 3.76 -0.95
CA ALA A 190 0.44 4.14 -0.31
C ALA A 190 1.62 3.32 -0.85
N TYR A 191 1.37 2.06 -1.25
CA TYR A 191 2.41 1.15 -1.73
C TYR A 191 3.12 1.61 -2.99
N GLU A 192 2.51 2.44 -3.84
CA GLU A 192 3.19 2.96 -5.04
C GLU A 192 4.30 3.98 -4.71
N ILE A 193 4.27 4.56 -3.50
CA ILE A 193 5.17 5.67 -3.12
C ILE A 193 5.77 5.56 -1.72
N LEU A 194 5.72 4.39 -1.06
CA LEU A 194 6.23 4.18 0.31
C LEU A 194 7.62 4.77 0.59
N PRO A 195 8.61 4.68 -0.32
CA PRO A 195 9.92 5.28 -0.06
C PRO A 195 9.87 6.79 0.22
N LEU A 196 8.95 7.52 -0.42
CA LEU A 196 8.79 8.97 -0.23
C LEU A 196 8.28 9.34 1.16
N TRP A 197 7.54 8.45 1.81
CA TRP A 197 7.01 8.70 3.15
C TRP A 197 8.12 8.83 4.20
N VAL A 198 9.23 8.12 4.01
CA VAL A 198 10.33 8.03 4.97
C VAL A 198 11.66 8.57 4.43
N SER A 199 11.65 9.19 3.23
CA SER A 199 12.86 9.66 2.57
C SER A 199 13.47 10.89 3.26
N LYS A 200 12.66 11.93 3.50
CA LYS A 200 13.13 13.23 4.00
C LYS A 200 13.73 13.12 5.39
N GLY A 201 14.94 13.66 5.57
CA GLY A 201 15.65 13.66 6.85
C GLY A 201 16.26 12.31 7.23
N SER A 202 16.16 11.30 6.37
CA SER A 202 16.85 10.02 6.54
C SER A 202 18.25 10.07 5.94
N SER A 203 19.14 9.17 6.38
CA SER A 203 20.44 8.95 5.72
C SER A 203 20.29 8.43 4.28
N CYS A 204 19.09 8.02 3.89
CA CYS A 204 18.77 7.47 2.58
C CYS A 204 18.09 8.45 1.63
N GLU A 205 17.96 9.74 1.97
CA GLU A 205 17.07 10.67 1.28
C GLU A 205 17.21 10.66 -0.25
N ARG A 206 18.46 10.72 -0.74
CA ARG A 206 18.77 10.67 -2.18
C ARG A 206 18.39 9.34 -2.85
N ALA A 207 18.53 8.22 -2.13
CA ALA A 207 18.16 6.92 -2.66
C ALA A 207 16.64 6.79 -2.70
N LEU A 208 15.97 7.02 -1.56
CA LEU A 208 14.52 6.80 -1.40
C LEU A 208 13.66 7.79 -2.18
N SER A 209 14.16 8.97 -2.52
CA SER A 209 13.45 9.89 -3.42
C SER A 209 13.37 9.39 -4.86
N ASN A 210 14.20 8.42 -5.25
CA ASN A 210 14.21 7.88 -6.61
C ASN A 210 13.27 6.67 -6.77
N LEU A 211 12.00 6.93 -7.07
CA LEU A 211 11.00 5.90 -7.32
C LEU A 211 11.29 4.99 -8.53
N THR A 212 12.21 5.34 -9.43
CA THR A 212 12.52 4.48 -10.59
C THR A 212 13.18 3.15 -10.18
N LYS A 213 13.89 3.17 -9.05
CA LYS A 213 14.52 1.98 -8.44
C LYS A 213 13.59 1.26 -7.46
N TYR A 214 12.42 1.82 -7.16
CA TYR A 214 11.48 1.21 -6.24
C TYR A 214 10.78 0.01 -6.89
N LYS A 215 10.88 -1.15 -6.24
CA LYS A 215 10.34 -2.41 -6.72
C LYS A 215 9.50 -3.09 -5.65
N PRO A 216 8.45 -3.82 -6.05
CA PRO A 216 7.61 -4.58 -5.11
C PRO A 216 8.31 -5.84 -4.57
N GLN A 217 9.32 -6.36 -5.30
CA GLN A 217 10.10 -7.53 -4.93
C GLN A 217 11.59 -7.16 -4.88
N ALA A 218 12.34 -7.89 -4.05
CA ALA A 218 13.77 -7.68 -3.90
C ALA A 218 14.53 -8.08 -5.15
N GLU A 219 15.22 -7.10 -5.74
CA GLU A 219 16.08 -7.23 -6.92
C GLU A 219 17.43 -6.57 -6.63
N ASP A 220 18.39 -6.76 -7.53
CA ASP A 220 19.69 -6.11 -7.44
C ASP A 220 19.59 -4.59 -7.64
N ASP A 221 20.31 -3.81 -6.82
CA ASP A 221 20.28 -2.34 -6.78
C ASP A 221 18.86 -1.74 -6.74
N ALA A 222 18.01 -2.30 -5.87
CA ALA A 222 16.61 -1.92 -5.72
C ALA A 222 16.34 -1.15 -4.44
N ILE A 223 15.26 -0.37 -4.45
CA ILE A 223 14.64 0.20 -3.26
C ILE A 223 13.44 -0.68 -2.92
N LEU A 224 13.33 -1.05 -1.65
CA LEU A 224 12.24 -1.83 -1.13
C LEU A 224 11.58 -1.06 -0.01
N ALA A 225 10.26 -1.17 0.10
CA ALA A 225 9.52 -0.53 1.16
C ALA A 225 8.23 -1.30 1.44
N TRP A 226 7.87 -1.39 2.71
CA TRP A 226 6.66 -2.07 3.17
C TRP A 226 6.03 -1.33 4.35
N VAL A 227 4.73 -1.51 4.50
CA VAL A 227 4.05 -1.20 5.76
C VAL A 227 4.35 -2.36 6.71
N MET A 228 4.99 -2.03 7.82
CA MET A 228 5.48 -3.01 8.79
C MET A 228 4.40 -3.41 9.79
N ASP A 229 3.62 -2.43 10.24
CA ASP A 229 2.47 -2.63 11.10
C ASP A 229 1.46 -1.53 10.83
N HIS A 230 0.21 -1.91 10.98
CA HIS A 230 -0.89 -0.98 11.03
C HIS A 230 -1.97 -1.54 11.95
N ASN A 231 -2.71 -0.68 12.65
CA ASN A 231 -3.84 -1.12 13.47
C ASN A 231 -5.16 -0.94 12.72
N LYS A 232 -6.13 -1.83 12.96
CA LYS A 232 -7.52 -1.56 12.56
C LYS A 232 -8.15 -0.60 13.57
N PRO A 233 -8.98 0.38 13.14
CA PRO A 233 -9.66 1.28 14.06
C PRO A 233 -10.66 0.50 14.93
N ASP A 234 -10.82 0.93 16.18
CA ASP A 234 -11.81 0.38 17.10
C ASP A 234 -13.19 1.01 16.84
N ARG A 235 -13.87 0.45 15.83
CA ARG A 235 -15.11 1.01 15.29
C ARG A 235 -16.28 0.89 16.26
N ASP A 236 -16.30 -0.17 17.07
CA ASP A 236 -17.35 -0.44 18.07
C ASP A 236 -17.33 0.62 19.18
N LEU A 237 -16.15 1.15 19.51
CA LEU A 237 -16.00 2.29 20.43
C LEU A 237 -16.13 3.66 19.74
N GLY A 238 -16.55 3.69 18.47
CA GLY A 238 -16.69 4.93 17.69
C GLY A 238 -15.35 5.61 17.39
N LYS A 239 -14.22 4.89 17.48
CA LYS A 239 -12.91 5.41 17.14
C LYS A 239 -12.61 5.10 15.68
N ARG A 240 -11.96 6.05 15.02
CA ARG A 240 -11.50 5.93 13.62
C ARG A 240 -9.99 6.05 13.50
N ASP A 241 -9.29 6.28 14.61
CA ASP A 241 -7.86 6.51 14.64
C ASP A 241 -7.08 5.26 14.22
N MET A 242 -6.10 5.49 13.36
CA MET A 242 -5.19 4.51 12.81
C MET A 242 -3.75 5.02 12.94
N ARG A 243 -2.83 4.09 13.10
CA ARG A 243 -1.40 4.30 12.90
C ARG A 243 -0.87 3.22 11.98
N PHE A 244 0.06 3.62 11.14
CA PHE A 244 0.82 2.70 10.32
C PHE A 244 2.30 3.08 10.35
N ARG A 245 3.16 2.07 10.32
CA ARG A 245 4.61 2.25 10.24
C ARG A 245 5.10 1.78 8.88
N ILE A 246 5.92 2.59 8.25
CA ILE A 246 6.58 2.29 6.99
C ILE A 246 8.06 2.07 7.28
N GLU A 247 8.64 1.09 6.60
CA GLU A 247 10.07 0.89 6.52
C GLU A 247 10.49 0.83 5.06
N ALA A 248 11.58 1.52 4.72
CA ALA A 248 12.19 1.51 3.39
C ALA A 248 13.70 1.26 3.47
N LEU A 249 14.20 0.49 2.52
CA LEU A 249 15.57 0.00 2.43
C LEU A 249 16.11 0.26 1.02
N SER A 250 17.39 0.62 0.93
CA SER A 250 18.15 0.53 -0.31
C SER A 250 19.05 -0.69 -0.24
N VAL A 251 18.92 -1.60 -1.21
CA VAL A 251 19.57 -2.91 -1.18
C VAL A 251 20.30 -3.25 -2.47
N THR A 252 21.32 -4.10 -2.35
CA THR A 252 22.01 -4.72 -3.49
C THR A 252 22.08 -6.23 -3.25
N GLU A 253 21.92 -7.03 -4.29
CA GLU A 253 21.96 -8.49 -4.17
C GLU A 253 23.41 -8.91 -3.85
N THR A 254 23.60 -9.70 -2.80
CA THR A 254 24.91 -10.28 -2.48
C THR A 254 25.24 -11.41 -3.45
N GLU A 255 26.52 -11.72 -3.64
CA GLU A 255 26.94 -12.85 -4.47
C GLU A 255 26.36 -14.19 -3.97
N GLU A 256 26.18 -14.35 -2.66
CA GLU A 256 25.53 -15.51 -2.07
C GLU A 256 24.02 -15.54 -2.35
N GLY A 257 23.34 -14.39 -2.20
CA GLY A 257 21.93 -14.24 -2.57
C GLY A 257 21.68 -14.57 -4.04
N LYS A 258 22.52 -14.05 -4.93
CA LYS A 258 22.48 -14.31 -6.37
C LYS A 258 22.67 -15.79 -6.70
N LYS A 259 23.64 -16.46 -6.08
CA LYS A 259 23.84 -17.92 -6.26
C LYS A 259 22.62 -18.70 -5.78
N THR A 260 22.07 -18.33 -4.63
CA THR A 260 20.90 -18.98 -4.04
C THR A 260 19.66 -18.80 -4.92
N ARG A 261 19.41 -17.59 -5.44
CA ARG A 261 18.33 -17.31 -6.39
C ARG A 261 18.49 -18.12 -7.68
N LEU A 262 19.67 -18.11 -8.28
CA LEU A 262 19.94 -18.89 -9.51
C LEU A 262 19.76 -20.41 -9.28
N MET A 263 20.19 -20.92 -8.12
CA MET A 263 19.95 -22.30 -7.73
C MET A 263 18.45 -22.61 -7.60
N TRP A 264 17.71 -21.75 -6.89
CA TRP A 264 16.27 -21.88 -6.71
C TRP A 264 15.49 -21.79 -8.03
N GLU A 265 15.86 -20.88 -8.93
CA GLU A 265 15.26 -20.78 -10.26
C GLU A 265 15.50 -22.06 -11.08
N LYS A 266 16.72 -22.61 -11.03
CA LYS A 266 17.08 -23.86 -11.72
C LYS A 266 16.31 -25.06 -11.13
N LEU A 267 16.15 -25.10 -9.81
CA LEU A 267 15.37 -26.12 -9.11
C LEU A 267 13.89 -26.02 -9.51
N HIS A 268 13.26 -24.85 -9.41
CA HIS A 268 11.87 -24.64 -9.81
C HIS A 268 11.60 -24.98 -11.28
N ARG A 269 12.52 -24.62 -12.19
CA ARG A 269 12.41 -25.01 -13.61
C ARG A 269 12.44 -26.52 -13.77
N THR A 270 13.26 -27.22 -13.00
CA THR A 270 13.35 -28.70 -13.00
C THR A 270 12.08 -29.32 -12.43
N VAL A 271 11.59 -28.83 -11.28
CA VAL A 271 10.34 -29.29 -10.65
C VAL A 271 9.17 -29.12 -11.60
N ARG A 272 8.96 -27.92 -12.16
CA ARG A 272 7.88 -27.67 -13.14
C ARG A 272 7.97 -28.57 -14.37
N ARG A 273 9.18 -28.90 -14.83
CA ARG A 273 9.36 -29.85 -15.95
C ARG A 273 8.96 -31.26 -15.55
N ASN A 274 9.30 -31.69 -14.33
CA ASN A 274 8.94 -33.01 -13.81
C ASN A 274 7.43 -33.12 -13.56
N GLU A 275 6.80 -32.11 -12.96
CA GLU A 275 5.34 -32.05 -12.80
C GLU A 275 4.61 -32.16 -14.14
N ARG A 276 5.07 -31.44 -15.16
CA ARG A 276 4.52 -31.55 -16.52
C ARG A 276 4.70 -32.94 -17.14
N LYS A 277 5.77 -33.66 -16.80
CA LYS A 277 5.98 -35.05 -17.26
C LYS A 277 5.01 -35.99 -16.55
N ILE A 278 4.93 -35.92 -15.23
CA ILE A 278 4.01 -36.72 -14.41
C ILE A 278 2.56 -36.49 -14.89
N GLN A 279 2.15 -35.24 -15.06
CA GLN A 279 0.80 -34.91 -15.53
C GLN A 279 0.51 -35.47 -16.94
N LYS A 280 1.52 -35.54 -17.82
CA LYS A 280 1.37 -36.16 -19.15
C LYS A 280 1.25 -37.68 -19.05
N GLU A 281 2.07 -38.32 -18.21
CA GLU A 281 2.02 -39.76 -17.97
C GLU A 281 0.68 -40.18 -17.35
N GLU A 282 0.17 -39.42 -16.37
CA GLU A 282 -1.16 -39.62 -15.79
C GLU A 282 -2.27 -39.50 -16.85
N ARG A 283 -2.23 -38.47 -17.69
CA ARG A 283 -3.20 -38.31 -18.79
C ARG A 283 -3.15 -39.47 -19.79
N MET A 284 -1.96 -40.00 -20.06
CA MET A 284 -1.79 -41.17 -20.93
C MET A 284 -2.34 -42.43 -20.28
N LYS A 285 -2.06 -42.68 -19.00
CA LYS A 285 -2.62 -43.81 -18.23
C LYS A 285 -4.14 -43.76 -18.19
N VAL A 286 -4.73 -42.63 -17.84
CA VAL A 286 -6.20 -42.44 -17.84
C VAL A 286 -6.77 -42.71 -19.23
N ARG A 287 -6.09 -42.28 -20.30
CA ARG A 287 -6.53 -42.57 -21.67
C ARG A 287 -6.44 -44.06 -22.02
N GLU A 288 -5.43 -44.78 -21.53
CA GLU A 288 -5.30 -46.23 -21.71
C GLU A 288 -6.32 -47.01 -20.89
N GLU A 289 -6.61 -46.59 -19.66
CA GLU A 289 -7.67 -47.13 -18.81
C GLU A 289 -9.06 -46.94 -19.43
N LEU A 290 -9.37 -45.73 -19.95
CA LEU A 290 -10.62 -45.48 -20.66
C LEU A 290 -10.77 -46.35 -21.93
N LYS A 291 -9.67 -46.58 -22.66
CA LYS A 291 -9.68 -47.47 -23.83
C LYS A 291 -9.89 -48.93 -23.44
N SER A 292 -9.21 -49.41 -22.39
CA SER A 292 -9.31 -50.80 -21.95
C SER A 292 -10.63 -51.11 -21.22
N GLY A 293 -11.21 -50.15 -20.49
CA GLY A 293 -12.56 -50.25 -19.92
C GLY A 293 -13.65 -50.32 -20.99
N ARG A 294 -13.53 -49.52 -22.05
CA ARG A 294 -14.48 -49.53 -23.18
C ARG A 294 -14.49 -50.85 -23.96
N VAL A 295 -13.36 -51.55 -24.02
CA VAL A 295 -13.26 -52.89 -24.64
C VAL A 295 -13.92 -53.98 -23.77
N ARG A 296 -14.06 -53.75 -22.46
CA ARG A 296 -14.63 -54.71 -21.52
C ARG A 296 -16.17 -54.70 -21.48
N ASP A 297 -16.79 -53.56 -21.80
CA ASP A 297 -18.26 -53.40 -21.86
C ASP A 297 -18.85 -53.79 -23.24
N GLU A 298 -18.01 -54.07 -24.24
CA GLU A 298 -18.42 -54.46 -25.61
C GLU A 298 -18.34 -55.98 -25.88
N LEU A 299 -18.10 -56.80 -24.84
CA LEU A 299 -18.09 -58.28 -24.88
C LEU A 299 -19.23 -58.85 -24.03
#